data_AF-A0A3D3USF1-F1
#
_entry.id   AF-A0A3D3USF1-F1
#
_cell.length_a   1.000
_cell.length_b   1.000
_cell.length_c   1.000
_cell.angle_alpha   90.00
_cell.angle_beta   90.00
_cell.angle_gamma   90.00
#
_symmetry.space_group_name_H-M   'P 1'
#
loop_
_entity.id
_entity.type
_entity.pdbx_description
1 polymer ?
#
loop_
_entity_poly.entity_id
_entity_poly.type
_entity_poly.pdbx_seq_one_letter_code
_entity_poly.pdbx_strand_id
1 'polypeptide(L)'
;MAAKKLDELWDGWMSRLSEGYIKTLDCLDKGNLKQAEQEYRKVYLANVKKLYAEAAKTYPLRFSKAENWCVWTKKLYVLSRQTENVLKKQDSKQALKLLEQARRHFYSLHKETGTLHCNDVIYDFYTEAAQTEPSKEQLQKIMKQLEKAELSCIAREKAKQYTEAKNAWQKAIMALLDDGEIDPSELDSLRKASEVFYRAFGIQYE
;
A
#
# COMPACT_ATOMS: atom_id res chain seq x y z
N MET A 1 6.12 -29.44 9.21
CA MET A 1 6.80 -29.11 7.93
C MET A 1 7.16 -27.64 7.93
N ALA A 2 8.44 -27.30 7.79
CA ALA A 2 8.97 -25.94 7.90
C ALA A 2 8.31 -24.91 6.95
N ALA A 3 7.76 -25.35 5.81
CA ALA A 3 7.11 -24.49 4.83
C ALA A 3 5.78 -23.83 5.31
N LYS A 4 5.10 -24.39 6.32
CA LYS A 4 3.80 -23.85 6.80
C LYS A 4 3.94 -22.72 7.83
N LYS A 5 5.05 -22.69 8.55
CA LYS A 5 5.23 -21.77 9.68
C LYS A 5 5.21 -20.30 9.24
N LEU A 6 5.80 -19.99 8.08
CA LEU A 6 5.78 -18.61 7.58
C LEU A 6 4.39 -18.20 7.09
N ASP A 7 3.64 -19.12 6.49
CA ASP A 7 2.25 -18.85 6.09
C ASP A 7 1.35 -18.58 7.30
N GLU A 8 1.55 -19.28 8.42
CA GLU A 8 0.82 -19.07 9.68
C GLU A 8 1.16 -17.71 10.33
N LEU A 9 2.39 -17.22 10.14
CA LEU A 9 2.85 -15.96 10.70
C LEU A 9 2.58 -14.76 9.78
N TRP A 10 2.35 -15.01 8.49
CA TRP A 10 2.32 -13.99 7.44
C TRP A 10 1.33 -12.88 7.73
N ASP A 11 0.05 -13.25 7.92
CA ASP A 11 -1.03 -12.26 8.02
C ASP A 11 -0.83 -11.36 9.26
N GLY A 12 -0.42 -11.95 10.38
CA GLY A 12 -0.08 -11.19 11.59
C GLY A 12 1.16 -10.30 11.46
N TRP A 13 2.09 -10.61 10.55
CA TRP A 13 3.20 -9.73 10.23
C TRP A 13 2.81 -8.63 9.26
N MET A 14 1.98 -8.92 8.26
CA MET A 14 1.47 -7.90 7.35
C MET A 14 0.70 -6.83 8.11
N SER A 15 -0.23 -7.21 9.01
CA SER A 15 -0.97 -6.24 9.82
C SER A 15 -0.05 -5.34 10.66
N ARG A 16 1.02 -5.88 11.25
CA ARG A 16 2.00 -5.09 12.04
C ARG A 16 2.85 -4.18 11.16
N LEU A 17 3.20 -4.63 9.97
CA LEU A 17 3.93 -3.79 9.00
C LEU A 17 3.03 -2.66 8.49
N SER A 18 1.77 -2.95 8.15
CA SER A 18 0.76 -1.96 7.81
C SER A 18 0.57 -0.92 8.92
N GLU A 19 0.44 -1.37 10.18
CA GLU A 19 0.35 -0.47 11.34
C GLU A 19 1.58 0.44 11.46
N GLY A 20 2.79 -0.14 11.35
CA GLY A 20 4.03 0.61 11.42
C GLY A 20 4.18 1.63 10.29
N TYR A 21 3.70 1.29 9.10
CA TYR A 21 3.69 2.20 7.96
C TYR A 21 2.75 3.38 8.24
N ILE A 22 1.50 3.11 8.61
CA ILE A 22 0.47 4.13 8.84
C ILE A 22 0.92 5.10 9.94
N LYS A 23 1.41 4.58 11.08
CA LYS A 23 1.91 5.42 12.17
C LYS A 23 3.07 6.31 11.75
N THR A 24 3.98 5.79 10.91
CA THR A 24 5.09 6.57 10.37
C THR A 24 4.57 7.69 9.49
N LEU A 25 3.65 7.37 8.58
CA LEU A 25 3.05 8.34 7.66
C LEU A 25 2.30 9.45 8.42
N ASP A 26 1.47 9.09 9.40
CA ASP A 26 0.74 10.04 10.25
C ASP A 26 1.68 11.03 10.96
N CYS A 27 2.85 10.56 11.39
CA CYS A 27 3.85 11.42 12.02
C CYS A 27 4.52 12.34 10.99
N LEU A 28 4.81 11.85 9.79
CA LEU A 28 5.38 12.65 8.70
C LEU A 28 4.40 13.75 8.25
N ASP A 29 3.12 13.43 8.09
CA ASP A 29 2.08 14.39 7.70
C ASP A 29 1.91 15.51 8.73
N LYS A 30 2.09 15.20 10.02
CA LYS A 30 2.06 16.16 11.13
C LYS A 30 3.38 16.93 11.31
N GLY A 31 4.39 16.66 10.47
CA GLY A 31 5.73 17.25 10.60
C GLY A 31 6.53 16.76 11.81
N ASN A 32 6.08 15.70 12.50
CA ASN A 32 6.76 15.15 13.67
C ASN A 32 7.81 14.10 13.26
N LEU A 33 8.92 14.58 12.71
CA LEU A 33 9.96 13.74 12.10
C LEU A 33 10.67 12.81 13.09
N LYS A 34 10.84 13.26 14.35
CA LYS A 34 11.43 12.43 15.41
C LYS A 34 10.52 11.26 15.79
N GLN A 35 9.22 11.51 15.94
CA GLN A 35 8.26 10.44 16.22
C GLN A 35 8.15 9.48 15.03
N ALA A 36 8.17 10.00 13.79
CA ALA A 36 8.15 9.16 12.59
C ALA A 36 9.31 8.14 12.58
N GLU A 37 10.54 8.57 12.87
CA GLU A 37 11.69 7.67 12.98
C GLU A 37 11.51 6.60 14.07
N GLN A 38 11.00 7.00 15.24
CA GLN A 38 10.78 6.10 16.37
C GLN A 38 9.71 5.05 16.07
N GLU A 39 8.55 5.45 15.55
CA GLU A 39 7.46 4.53 15.18
C GLU A 39 7.91 3.58 14.08
N TYR A 40 8.57 4.11 13.03
CA TYR A 40 9.12 3.30 11.95
C TYR A 40 10.08 2.23 12.47
N ARG A 41 11.02 2.62 13.33
CA ARG A 41 12.01 1.69 13.88
C ARG A 41 11.38 0.64 14.80
N LYS A 42 10.48 1.06 15.68
CA LYS A 42 9.88 0.22 16.72
C LYS A 42 8.90 -0.80 16.15
N VAL A 43 8.12 -0.39 15.15
CA VAL A 43 7.03 -1.20 14.59
C VAL A 43 7.45 -1.79 13.25
N TYR A 44 7.67 -0.96 12.23
CA TYR A 44 7.91 -1.44 10.86
C TYR A 44 9.21 -2.24 10.74
N LEU A 45 10.36 -1.59 11.01
CA LEU A 45 11.68 -2.21 10.81
C LEU A 45 11.89 -3.43 11.72
N ALA A 46 11.37 -3.40 12.95
CA ALA A 46 11.45 -4.52 13.86
C ALA A 46 10.75 -5.77 13.31
N ASN A 47 9.59 -5.61 12.65
CA ASN A 47 8.89 -6.72 12.02
C ASN A 47 9.54 -7.16 10.70
N VAL A 48 10.10 -6.24 9.91
CA VAL A 48 10.89 -6.62 8.71
C VAL A 48 12.10 -7.47 9.09
N LYS A 49 12.79 -7.14 10.20
CA LYS A 49 13.91 -7.96 10.70
C LYS A 49 13.48 -9.37 11.08
N LYS A 50 12.32 -9.52 11.72
CA LYS A 50 11.75 -10.83 12.08
C LYS A 50 11.39 -11.63 10.82
N LEU A 51 10.71 -10.98 9.86
CA LEU A 51 10.38 -11.56 8.57
C LEU A 51 11.63 -12.04 7.82
N TYR A 52 12.65 -11.19 7.72
CA TYR A 52 13.90 -11.54 7.04
C TYR A 52 14.60 -12.74 7.70
N ALA A 53 14.65 -12.78 9.04
CA ALA A 53 15.27 -13.89 9.78
C ALA A 53 14.50 -15.22 9.63
N GLU A 54 13.18 -15.17 9.55
CA GLU A 54 12.36 -16.38 9.34
C GLU A 54 12.38 -16.84 7.88
N ALA A 55 12.33 -15.90 6.94
CA ALA A 55 12.41 -16.19 5.51
C ALA A 55 13.73 -16.85 5.07
N ALA A 56 14.79 -16.69 5.86
CA ALA A 56 16.05 -17.40 5.65
C ALA A 56 15.95 -18.91 5.98
N LYS A 57 14.92 -19.32 6.74
CA LYS A 57 14.71 -20.68 7.24
C LYS A 57 13.51 -21.37 6.58
N THR A 58 12.53 -20.59 6.17
CA THR A 58 11.24 -21.10 5.70
C THR A 58 10.79 -20.35 4.45
N TYR A 59 10.20 -21.10 3.53
CA TYR A 59 9.63 -20.58 2.29
C TYR A 59 8.10 -20.63 2.42
N PRO A 60 7.37 -19.53 2.14
CA PRO A 60 5.92 -19.48 2.28
C PRO A 60 5.24 -20.15 1.08
N LEU A 61 4.36 -21.13 1.32
CA LEU A 61 3.69 -21.84 0.22
C LEU A 61 2.78 -20.90 -0.58
N ARG A 62 2.20 -19.87 0.07
CA ARG A 62 1.35 -18.88 -0.59
C ARG A 62 2.07 -18.11 -1.71
N PHE A 63 3.40 -18.04 -1.66
CA PHE A 63 4.22 -17.41 -2.70
C PHE A 63 5.09 -18.41 -3.45
N SER A 64 4.71 -19.69 -3.54
CA SER A 64 5.41 -20.75 -4.29
C SER A 64 5.74 -20.45 -5.74
N LYS A 65 5.08 -19.46 -6.35
CA LYS A 65 5.36 -18.97 -7.69
C LYS A 65 6.43 -17.87 -7.75
N ALA A 66 6.85 -17.33 -6.61
CA ALA A 66 7.87 -16.29 -6.56
C ALA A 66 9.22 -16.93 -6.88
N GLU A 67 9.82 -16.50 -8.00
CA GLU A 67 11.05 -17.13 -8.52
C GLU A 67 12.23 -16.95 -7.54
N ASN A 68 12.25 -15.86 -6.79
CA ASN A 68 13.41 -15.47 -5.98
C ASN A 68 13.03 -14.92 -4.59
N TRP A 69 12.34 -15.71 -3.77
CA TRP A 69 11.90 -15.34 -2.41
C TRP A 69 13.01 -14.73 -1.52
N CYS A 70 14.20 -15.36 -1.49
CA CYS A 70 15.32 -14.85 -0.71
C CYS A 70 15.81 -13.48 -1.20
N VAL A 71 15.76 -13.24 -2.51
CA VAL A 71 16.11 -11.94 -3.10
C VAL A 71 15.03 -10.91 -2.74
N TRP A 72 13.76 -11.28 -2.83
CA TRP A 72 12.65 -10.40 -2.48
C TRP A 72 12.74 -9.94 -1.01
N THR A 73 12.96 -10.86 -0.08
CA THR A 73 13.08 -10.52 1.36
C THR A 73 14.33 -9.71 1.68
N LYS A 74 15.46 -10.00 1.02
CA LYS A 74 16.68 -9.18 1.13
C LYS A 74 16.44 -7.74 0.63
N LYS A 75 15.75 -7.57 -0.50
CA LYS A 75 15.41 -6.24 -1.04
C LYS A 75 14.52 -5.46 -0.07
N LEU A 76 13.50 -6.09 0.51
CA LEU A 76 12.66 -5.45 1.53
C LEU A 76 13.48 -5.00 2.75
N TYR A 77 14.40 -5.84 3.24
CA TYR A 77 15.27 -5.50 4.36
C TYR A 77 16.18 -4.30 4.03
N VAL A 78 16.84 -4.30 2.87
CA VAL A 78 17.71 -3.20 2.43
C VAL A 78 16.91 -1.91 2.29
N LEU A 79 15.76 -1.95 1.62
CA LEU A 79 14.87 -0.80 1.48
C LEU A 79 14.47 -0.24 2.85
N SER A 80 14.10 -1.11 3.78
CA SER A 80 13.70 -0.68 5.13
C SER A 80 14.83 0.00 5.92
N ARG A 81 16.07 -0.46 5.73
CA ARG A 81 17.26 0.18 6.33
C ARG A 81 17.57 1.53 5.68
N GLN A 82 17.33 1.67 4.37
CA GLN A 82 17.46 2.96 3.69
C GLN A 82 16.42 3.95 4.22
N THR A 83 15.17 3.54 4.37
CA THR A 83 14.09 4.38 4.95
C THR A 83 14.45 4.85 6.35
N GLU A 84 14.92 3.95 7.23
CA GLU A 84 15.38 4.32 8.58
C GLU A 84 16.49 5.39 8.54
N ASN A 85 17.49 5.22 7.67
CA ASN A 85 18.59 6.17 7.56
C ASN A 85 18.14 7.55 7.08
N VAL A 86 17.17 7.61 6.18
CA VAL A 86 16.58 8.85 5.67
C VAL A 86 15.72 9.53 6.75
N LEU A 87 14.92 8.75 7.50
CA LEU A 87 14.16 9.26 8.65
C LEU A 87 15.07 9.83 9.75
N LYS A 88 16.21 9.19 10.04
CA LYS A 88 17.22 9.74 10.97
C LYS A 88 17.81 11.06 10.53
N LYS A 89 17.95 11.25 9.21
CA LYS A 89 18.36 12.52 8.61
C LYS A 89 17.23 13.55 8.53
N GLN A 90 16.02 13.18 8.97
CA GLN A 90 14.82 14.03 8.94
C GLN A 90 14.45 14.50 7.53
N ASP A 91 14.80 13.72 6.50
CA ASP A 91 14.41 14.00 5.12
C ASP A 91 13.05 13.36 4.83
N SER A 92 11.98 14.10 5.13
CA SER A 92 10.59 13.63 4.97
C SER A 92 10.26 13.30 3.53
N LYS A 93 10.71 14.12 2.57
CA LYS A 93 10.43 13.94 1.14
C LYS A 93 11.00 12.61 0.64
N GLN A 94 12.25 12.31 0.98
CA GLN A 94 12.86 11.05 0.59
C GLN A 94 12.28 9.87 1.40
N ALA A 95 11.89 10.07 2.66
CA ALA A 95 11.26 9.02 3.46
C ALA A 95 9.93 8.58 2.86
N LEU A 96 9.08 9.54 2.44
CA LEU A 96 7.81 9.26 1.77
C LEU A 96 8.02 8.46 0.48
N LYS A 97 9.02 8.82 -0.33
CA LYS A 97 9.36 8.05 -1.55
C LYS A 97 9.77 6.61 -1.25
N LEU A 98 10.53 6.38 -0.18
CA LEU A 98 10.99 5.03 0.19
C LEU A 98 9.88 4.19 0.83
N LEU A 99 8.96 4.82 1.58
CA LEU A 99 7.74 4.16 2.06
C LEU A 99 6.89 3.72 0.86
N GLU A 100 6.67 4.59 -0.11
CA GLU A 100 5.95 4.26 -1.35
C GLU A 100 6.60 3.10 -2.11
N GLN A 101 7.94 3.09 -2.22
CA GLN A 101 8.67 1.95 -2.79
C GLN A 101 8.44 0.65 -2.01
N ALA A 102 8.24 0.72 -0.69
CA ALA A 102 7.95 -0.46 0.10
C ALA A 102 6.57 -1.01 -0.23
N ARG A 103 5.55 -0.14 -0.39
CA ARG A 103 4.23 -0.57 -0.85
C ARG A 103 4.28 -1.23 -2.23
N ARG A 104 5.03 -0.63 -3.16
CA ARG A 104 5.26 -1.19 -4.50
C ARG A 104 5.92 -2.57 -4.46
N HIS A 105 6.83 -2.79 -3.52
CA HIS A 105 7.56 -4.05 -3.35
C HIS A 105 6.62 -5.21 -2.96
N PHE A 106 5.62 -4.93 -2.11
CA PHE A 106 4.55 -5.88 -1.78
C PHE A 106 3.59 -6.11 -2.95
N TYR A 107 3.13 -5.03 -3.60
CA TYR A 107 2.27 -5.15 -4.79
C TYR A 107 2.90 -6.04 -5.87
N SER A 108 4.21 -5.85 -6.11
CA SER A 108 4.95 -6.61 -7.12
C SER A 108 5.01 -8.10 -6.80
N LEU A 109 5.18 -8.46 -5.51
CA LEU A 109 5.10 -9.86 -5.07
C LEU A 109 3.71 -10.43 -5.37
N HIS A 110 2.66 -9.75 -4.92
CA HIS A 110 1.30 -10.24 -5.08
C HIS A 110 0.89 -10.39 -6.55
N LYS A 111 1.35 -9.48 -7.41
CA LYS A 111 1.16 -9.55 -8.85
C LYS A 111 1.89 -10.75 -9.46
N GLU A 112 3.17 -10.94 -9.13
CA GLU A 112 3.98 -12.07 -9.61
C GLU A 112 3.39 -13.42 -9.19
N THR A 113 2.87 -13.52 -7.96
CA THR A 113 2.35 -14.77 -7.40
C THR A 113 0.88 -15.00 -7.69
N GLY A 114 0.17 -14.01 -8.26
CA GLY A 114 -1.26 -14.07 -8.50
C GLY A 114 -2.10 -14.07 -7.22
N THR A 115 -1.61 -13.40 -6.18
CA THR A 115 -2.24 -13.30 -4.84
C THR A 115 -2.66 -11.86 -4.55
N LEU A 116 -3.17 -11.15 -5.55
CA LEU A 116 -3.59 -9.75 -5.40
C LEU A 116 -4.71 -9.62 -4.37
N HIS A 117 -4.57 -8.63 -3.50
CA HIS A 117 -5.53 -8.25 -2.48
C HIS A 117 -6.33 -7.01 -2.91
N CYS A 118 -7.37 -6.68 -2.17
CA CYS A 118 -8.25 -5.54 -2.49
C CYS A 118 -7.53 -4.19 -2.41
N ASN A 119 -6.60 -4.05 -1.47
CA ASN A 119 -5.68 -2.91 -1.36
C ASN A 119 -4.69 -2.81 -2.52
N ASP A 120 -4.31 -3.92 -3.16
CA ASP A 120 -3.46 -3.90 -4.37
C ASP A 120 -4.20 -3.33 -5.56
N VAL A 121 -5.51 -3.58 -5.68
CA VAL A 121 -6.35 -2.93 -6.67
C VAL A 121 -6.37 -1.41 -6.44
N ILE A 122 -6.53 -0.99 -5.18
CA ILE A 122 -6.54 0.44 -4.81
C ILE A 122 -5.17 1.08 -5.07
N TYR A 123 -4.09 0.34 -4.80
CA TYR A 123 -2.73 0.79 -5.08
C TYR A 123 -2.46 0.97 -6.58
N ASP A 124 -2.78 -0.05 -7.39
CA ASP A 124 -2.64 -0.01 -8.85
C ASP A 124 -3.39 1.20 -9.41
N PHE A 125 -4.62 1.38 -8.95
CA PHE A 125 -5.45 2.52 -9.28
C PHE A 125 -4.79 3.86 -8.93
N TYR A 126 -4.32 4.04 -7.70
CA TYR A 126 -3.64 5.26 -7.28
C TYR A 126 -2.45 5.56 -8.17
N THR A 127 -1.64 4.54 -8.51
CA THR A 127 -0.50 4.73 -9.40
C THR A 127 -0.89 5.11 -10.82
N GLU A 128 -1.97 4.55 -11.37
CA GLU A 128 -2.49 4.88 -12.70
C GLU A 128 -3.10 6.29 -12.76
N ALA A 129 -3.94 6.66 -11.79
CA ALA A 129 -4.61 7.97 -11.74
C ALA A 129 -3.67 9.12 -11.34
N ALA A 130 -2.62 8.84 -10.55
CA ALA A 130 -1.65 9.86 -10.15
C ALA A 130 -0.60 10.14 -11.23
N GLN A 131 -0.35 9.22 -12.17
CA GLN A 131 0.72 9.36 -13.18
C GLN A 131 0.23 9.62 -14.61
N THR A 132 -1.05 9.38 -14.94
CA THR A 132 -1.57 9.46 -16.32
C THR A 132 -3.00 10.00 -16.37
N GLU A 133 -3.42 10.52 -17.52
CA GLU A 133 -4.83 10.77 -17.85
C GLU A 133 -5.54 9.40 -17.99
N PRO A 134 -6.40 8.98 -17.06
CA PRO A 134 -7.04 7.67 -17.11
C PRO A 134 -8.16 7.65 -18.15
N SER A 135 -8.23 6.59 -18.96
CA SER A 135 -9.32 6.42 -19.93
C SER A 135 -10.66 6.13 -19.24
N LYS A 136 -11.77 6.45 -19.91
CA LYS A 136 -13.14 6.14 -19.47
C LYS A 136 -13.31 4.65 -19.13
N GLU A 137 -12.76 3.76 -19.95
CA GLU A 137 -12.80 2.31 -19.75
C GLU A 137 -12.01 1.89 -18.50
N GLN A 138 -10.87 2.52 -18.24
CA GLN A 138 -10.08 2.27 -17.04
C GLN A 138 -10.87 2.67 -15.80
N LEU A 139 -11.42 3.89 -15.77
CA LEU A 139 -12.22 4.40 -14.64
C LEU A 139 -13.43 3.50 -14.34
N GLN A 140 -14.15 3.03 -15.37
CA GLN A 140 -15.25 2.09 -15.21
C GLN A 140 -14.81 0.72 -14.68
N LYS A 141 -13.66 0.22 -15.13
CA LYS A 141 -13.10 -1.04 -14.62
C LYS A 141 -12.73 -0.90 -13.15
N ILE A 142 -12.14 0.21 -12.76
CA ILE A 142 -11.76 0.49 -11.37
C ILE A 142 -13.01 0.57 -10.48
N MET A 143 -14.07 1.26 -10.91
CA MET A 143 -15.35 1.30 -10.17
C MET A 143 -15.86 -0.12 -9.84
N LYS A 144 -15.86 -1.01 -10.84
CA LYS A 144 -16.28 -2.42 -10.65
C LYS A 144 -15.33 -3.21 -9.75
N GLN A 145 -14.03 -2.89 -9.75
CA GLN A 145 -13.08 -3.56 -8.87
C GLN A 145 -13.20 -3.08 -7.42
N LEU A 146 -13.53 -1.79 -7.18
CA LEU A 146 -13.76 -1.25 -5.85
C LEU A 146 -15.02 -1.82 -5.17
N GLU A 147 -16.03 -2.24 -5.94
CA GLU A 147 -17.16 -3.02 -5.41
C GLU A 147 -16.69 -4.35 -4.81
N LYS A 148 -15.68 -4.99 -5.40
CA LYS A 148 -15.09 -6.23 -4.85
C LYS A 148 -14.23 -5.96 -3.61
N ALA A 149 -13.63 -4.77 -3.54
CA ALA A 149 -12.76 -4.36 -2.43
C ALA A 149 -13.50 -4.06 -1.11
N GLU A 150 -14.83 -3.88 -1.15
CA GLU A 150 -15.70 -3.77 0.04
C GLU A 150 -15.59 -4.97 0.98
N LEU A 151 -15.14 -6.12 0.48
CA LEU A 151 -14.98 -7.35 1.26
C LEU A 151 -13.67 -7.41 2.06
N SER A 152 -12.75 -6.46 1.89
CA SER A 152 -11.49 -6.43 2.66
C SER A 152 -11.75 -6.22 4.16
N CYS A 153 -10.85 -6.74 5.00
CA CYS A 153 -10.98 -6.65 6.47
C CYS A 153 -11.14 -5.20 6.93
N ILE A 154 -10.34 -4.28 6.37
CA ILE A 154 -10.37 -2.86 6.75
C ILE A 154 -11.62 -2.16 6.23
N ALA A 155 -12.06 -2.47 5.00
CA ALA A 155 -13.33 -1.94 4.50
C ALA A 155 -14.50 -2.38 5.39
N ARG A 156 -14.49 -3.62 5.89
CA ARG A 156 -15.51 -4.10 6.83
C ARG A 156 -15.44 -3.41 8.19
N GLU A 157 -14.24 -3.26 8.75
CA GLU A 157 -14.04 -2.56 10.04
C GLU A 157 -14.44 -1.08 9.96
N LYS A 158 -14.23 -0.45 8.81
CA LYS A 158 -14.46 0.97 8.56
C LYS A 158 -15.52 1.21 7.47
N ALA A 159 -16.59 0.42 7.47
CA ALA A 159 -17.59 0.41 6.38
C ALA A 159 -18.14 1.79 6.02
N LYS A 160 -18.49 2.62 7.01
CA LYS A 160 -18.99 3.99 6.75
C LYS A 160 -17.95 4.86 6.05
N GLN A 161 -16.70 4.85 6.54
CA GLN A 161 -15.60 5.63 5.99
C GLN A 161 -15.24 5.14 4.58
N TYR A 162 -15.33 3.82 4.34
CA TYR A 162 -15.12 3.24 3.02
C TYR A 162 -16.19 3.73 2.03
N THR A 163 -17.47 3.66 2.40
CA THR A 163 -18.57 4.16 1.58
C THR A 163 -18.45 5.66 1.29
N GLU A 164 -18.11 6.47 2.30
CA GLU A 164 -17.89 7.91 2.14
C GLU A 164 -16.75 8.22 1.17
N ALA A 165 -15.60 7.57 1.35
CA ALA A 165 -14.45 7.75 0.46
C ALA A 165 -14.77 7.26 -0.96
N LYS A 166 -15.50 6.14 -1.09
CA LYS A 166 -15.90 5.58 -2.39
C LYS A 166 -16.83 6.54 -3.11
N ASN A 167 -17.82 7.10 -2.41
CA ASN A 167 -18.76 8.06 -2.97
C ASN A 167 -18.06 9.36 -3.40
N ALA A 168 -17.12 9.87 -2.58
CA ALA A 168 -16.33 11.05 -2.93
C ALA A 168 -15.50 10.81 -4.19
N TRP A 169 -14.89 9.63 -4.30
CA TRP A 169 -14.13 9.21 -5.47
C TRP A 169 -15.00 9.02 -6.72
N GLN A 170 -16.16 8.36 -6.59
CA GLN A 170 -17.13 8.20 -7.68
C GLN A 170 -17.64 9.54 -8.20
N LYS A 171 -17.91 10.50 -7.30
CA LYS A 171 -18.32 11.86 -7.69
C LYS A 171 -17.24 12.57 -8.51
N ALA A 172 -15.98 12.40 -8.15
CA ALA A 172 -14.86 12.97 -8.91
C ALA A 172 -14.72 12.35 -10.30
N ILE A 173 -15.08 11.08 -10.47
CA ILE A 173 -15.06 10.40 -11.77
C ILE A 173 -16.25 10.76 -12.64
N MET A 174 -17.45 10.90 -12.08
CA MET A 174 -18.64 11.22 -12.87
C MET A 174 -18.44 12.51 -13.67
N ALA A 175 -17.82 13.53 -13.06
CA ALA A 175 -17.42 14.76 -13.76
C ALA A 175 -16.58 14.47 -15.02
N LEU A 176 -15.58 13.58 -14.91
CA LEU A 176 -14.70 13.18 -16.02
C LEU A 176 -15.40 12.30 -17.07
N LEU A 177 -16.47 11.57 -16.70
CA LEU A 177 -17.16 10.64 -17.58
C LEU A 177 -18.26 11.29 -18.43
N ASP A 178 -18.78 12.44 -17.99
CA ASP A 178 -19.98 13.08 -18.53
C ASP A 178 -19.69 14.08 -19.67
N ASP A 179 -18.54 14.77 -19.68
CA ASP A 179 -18.32 15.92 -20.60
C ASP A 179 -17.26 15.75 -21.72
N GLY A 180 -16.52 14.63 -21.77
CA GLY A 180 -15.62 14.30 -22.90
C GLY A 180 -14.36 15.18 -23.04
N GLU A 181 -14.33 16.36 -22.41
CA GLU A 181 -13.12 17.14 -22.15
C GLU A 181 -12.84 17.12 -20.65
N ILE A 182 -11.61 16.76 -20.28
CA ILE A 182 -11.18 16.67 -18.89
C ILE A 182 -10.50 18.00 -18.50
N ASP A 183 -11.10 18.78 -17.61
CA ASP A 183 -10.45 20.00 -17.08
C ASP A 183 -9.34 19.62 -16.07
N PRO A 184 -8.16 20.27 -16.11
CA PRO A 184 -7.17 20.23 -15.03
C PRO A 184 -7.72 20.27 -13.60
N SER A 185 -8.79 21.03 -13.33
CA SER A 185 -9.41 21.10 -11.99
C SER A 185 -10.11 19.81 -11.56
N GLU A 186 -10.68 19.07 -12.52
CA GLU A 186 -11.33 17.77 -12.32
C GLU A 186 -10.29 16.67 -12.13
N LEU A 187 -9.18 16.72 -12.87
CA LEU A 187 -8.02 15.85 -12.65
C LEU A 187 -7.42 16.03 -11.26
N ASP A 188 -7.28 17.27 -10.78
CA ASP A 188 -6.78 17.53 -9.43
C ASP A 188 -7.76 16.97 -8.37
N SER A 189 -9.05 17.12 -8.59
CA SER A 189 -10.09 16.56 -7.72
C SER A 189 -10.04 15.02 -7.70
N LEU A 190 -9.89 14.38 -8.85
CA LEU A 190 -9.69 12.93 -8.95
C LEU A 190 -8.43 12.51 -8.22
N ARG A 191 -7.29 13.17 -8.44
CA ARG A 191 -6.01 12.83 -7.81
C ARG A 191 -6.10 12.93 -6.29
N LYS A 192 -6.71 13.99 -5.76
CA LYS A 192 -6.93 14.17 -4.32
C LYS A 192 -7.84 13.09 -3.75
N ALA A 193 -8.98 12.82 -4.40
CA ALA A 193 -9.88 11.76 -3.96
C ALA A 193 -9.20 10.38 -3.97
N SER A 194 -8.38 10.13 -4.98
CA SER A 194 -7.60 8.89 -5.14
C SER A 194 -6.53 8.74 -4.06
N GLU A 195 -5.80 9.82 -3.75
CA GLU A 195 -4.81 9.82 -2.67
C GLU A 195 -5.48 9.58 -1.31
N VAL A 196 -6.60 10.24 -1.02
CA VAL A 196 -7.34 10.04 0.24
C VAL A 196 -7.82 8.59 0.35
N PHE A 197 -8.41 8.05 -0.72
CA PHE A 197 -8.89 6.68 -0.74
C PHE A 197 -7.75 5.67 -0.56
N TYR A 198 -6.65 5.86 -1.29
CA TYR A 198 -5.45 5.04 -1.16
C TYR A 198 -4.85 5.09 0.24
N ARG A 199 -4.72 6.29 0.84
CA ARG A 199 -4.18 6.43 2.19
C ARG A 199 -5.02 5.70 3.23
N ALA A 200 -6.33 5.69 3.07
CA ALA A 200 -7.23 5.03 4.00
C ALA A 200 -7.29 3.51 3.83
N PHE A 201 -7.27 3.01 2.58
CA PHE A 201 -7.66 1.63 2.27
C PHE A 201 -6.67 0.84 1.38
N GLY A 202 -5.65 1.50 0.81
CA GLY A 202 -4.71 0.89 -0.12
C GLY A 202 -3.27 0.78 0.38
N ILE A 203 -2.90 1.48 1.46
CA ILE A 203 -1.55 1.50 2.04
C ILE A 203 -1.15 0.16 2.67
N GLN A 204 -2.12 -0.59 3.17
CA GLN A 204 -1.89 -1.82 3.90
C GLN A 204 -1.35 -2.92 2.97
N TYR A 205 -0.87 -4.02 3.57
CA TYR A 205 -0.29 -5.17 2.86
C TYR A 205 -1.19 -6.42 2.87
N GLU A 206 -2.31 -6.39 3.59
CA GLU A 206 -3.28 -7.49 3.77
C GLU A 206 -4.56 -7.40 2.93
#